data_AF-A0A444WPB0-F1
#
_entry.id   AF-A0A444WPB0-F1
#
_cell.length_a   1.000
_cell.length_b   1.000
_cell.length_c   1.000
_cell.angle_alpha   90.00
_cell.angle_beta   90.00
_cell.angle_gamma   90.00
#
_symmetry.space_group_name_H-M   'P 1'
#
loop_
_entity.id
_entity.type
_entity.pdbx_description
1 polymer ?
#
loop_
_entity_poly.entity_id
_entity_poly.type
_entity_poly.pdbx_seq_one_letter_code
_entity_poly.pdbx_strand_id
1 'polypeptide(L)'
;MASWEDPGRYLGLPARWKRSKNKTLEWIQEKILDKMQGWKEKLLNQVRKEVLIKTVIQAIPVYAINVIKFPKSFCKIIESAIARF
;
A
#
# COMPACT_ATOMS: atom_id res chain seq x y z
N MET A 1 -22.14 -2.44 17.77
CA MET A 1 -22.05 -2.97 16.39
C MET A 1 -21.86 -4.46 16.50
N ALA A 2 -22.72 -5.27 15.89
CA ALA A 2 -22.65 -6.71 16.04
C ALA A 2 -21.34 -7.22 15.40
N SER A 3 -20.66 -8.21 16.00
CA SER A 3 -19.41 -8.78 15.44
C SER A 3 -19.60 -9.37 14.03
N TRP A 4 -20.85 -9.66 13.65
CA TRP A 4 -21.24 -10.13 12.32
C TRP A 4 -21.38 -9.03 11.26
N GLU A 5 -21.19 -7.74 11.61
CA GLU A 5 -21.22 -6.59 10.70
C GLU A 5 -19.83 -6.11 10.24
N ASP A 6 -18.74 -6.58 10.87
CA ASP A 6 -17.38 -6.46 10.35
C ASP A 6 -16.56 -7.74 10.66
N PRO A 7 -16.31 -8.63 9.66
CA PRO A 7 -15.53 -9.85 9.90
C PRO A 7 -14.05 -9.56 10.21
N GLY A 8 -13.64 -8.28 10.23
CA GLY A 8 -12.28 -7.87 10.45
C GLY A 8 -11.38 -8.14 9.25
N ARG A 9 -10.10 -8.40 9.52
CA ARG A 9 -9.08 -8.66 8.49
C ARG A 9 -8.71 -10.14 8.46
N TYR A 10 -8.70 -10.73 7.27
CA TYR A 10 -8.19 -12.07 7.01
C TYR A 10 -6.92 -11.97 6.18
N LEU A 11 -5.82 -12.52 6.68
CA LEU A 11 -4.49 -12.45 6.03
C LEU A 11 -4.08 -11.00 5.68
N GLY A 12 -4.45 -10.05 6.53
CA GLY A 12 -4.16 -8.62 6.35
C GLY A 12 -5.06 -7.87 5.36
N LEU A 13 -5.94 -8.59 4.63
CA LEU A 13 -6.96 -8.00 3.76
C LEU A 13 -8.28 -7.83 4.52
N PRO A 14 -9.07 -6.77 4.27
CA PRO A 14 -10.41 -6.67 4.83
C PRO A 14 -11.29 -7.81 4.28
N ALA A 15 -11.89 -8.60 5.18
CA ALA A 15 -12.71 -9.74 4.79
C ALA A 15 -14.06 -9.32 4.18
N ARG A 16 -14.47 -8.06 4.37
CA ARG A 16 -15.54 -7.41 3.59
C ARG A 16 -14.96 -6.31 2.69
N TRP A 17 -15.32 -6.36 1.41
CA TRP A 17 -14.91 -5.36 0.44
C TRP A 17 -15.97 -4.24 0.32
N LYS A 18 -15.55 -2.97 0.28
CA LYS A 18 -16.49 -1.85 0.03
C LYS A 18 -16.79 -1.74 -1.48
N ARG A 19 -17.93 -1.14 -1.83
CA ARG A 19 -18.30 -0.86 -3.24
C ARG A 19 -17.24 -0.04 -3.98
N SER A 20 -16.56 0.87 -3.28
CA SER A 20 -15.42 1.60 -3.83
C SER A 20 -14.11 0.82 -3.62
N LYS A 21 -13.52 0.36 -4.72
CA LYS A 21 -12.21 -0.33 -4.69
C LYS A 21 -11.10 0.57 -4.16
N ASN A 22 -11.12 1.87 -4.48
CA ASN A 22 -10.12 2.83 -3.99
C ASN A 22 -10.17 2.95 -2.45
N LYS A 23 -11.36 3.09 -1.86
CA LYS A 23 -11.51 3.15 -0.40
C LYS A 23 -11.08 1.86 0.32
N THR A 24 -11.07 0.73 -0.37
CA THR A 24 -10.68 -0.54 0.23
C THR A 24 -9.17 -0.80 0.13
N LEU A 25 -8.46 -0.06 -0.72
CA LEU A 25 -7.00 -0.12 -0.87
C LEU A 25 -6.28 1.01 -0.10
N GLU A 26 -7.02 1.93 0.51
CA GLU A 26 -6.48 3.08 1.26
C GLU A 26 -5.48 2.66 2.35
N TRP A 27 -5.77 1.57 3.08
CA TRP A 27 -4.86 1.03 4.09
C TRP A 27 -3.50 0.57 3.52
N ILE A 28 -3.44 0.15 2.25
CA ILE A 28 -2.17 -0.20 1.58
C ILE A 28 -1.39 1.07 1.29
N GLN A 29 -2.08 2.09 0.77
CA GLN A 29 -1.48 3.39 0.48
C GLN A 29 -0.92 4.03 1.75
N GLU A 30 -1.68 4.06 2.84
CA GLU A 30 -1.24 4.56 4.15
C GLU A 30 0.02 3.82 4.60
N LYS A 31 0.02 2.49 4.56
CA LYS A 31 1.17 1.67 4.96
C LYS A 31 2.43 1.95 4.11
N ILE A 32 2.26 2.21 2.81
CA ILE A 32 3.37 2.59 1.92
C ILE A 32 3.91 3.96 2.31
N LEU A 33 3.03 4.96 2.49
CA LEU A 33 3.41 6.32 2.84
C LEU A 33 4.12 6.38 4.20
N ASP A 34 3.61 5.65 5.20
CA ASP A 34 4.23 5.58 6.53
C ASP A 34 5.66 5.02 6.47
N LYS A 35 5.89 4.00 5.63
CA LYS A 35 7.24 3.45 5.43
C LYS A 35 8.17 4.45 4.75
N MET A 36 7.69 5.14 3.72
CA MET A 36 8.48 6.13 3.00
C MET A 36 8.83 7.33 3.88
N GLN A 37 7.88 7.86 4.66
CA GLN A 37 8.10 8.98 5.57
C GLN A 37 9.03 8.61 6.74
N GLY A 38 9.00 7.35 7.18
CA GLY A 38 9.89 6.86 8.23
C GLY A 38 11.36 6.73 7.80
N TRP A 39 11.66 6.79 6.51
CA TRP A 39 13.03 6.69 6.01
C TRP A 39 13.74 8.04 6.07
N LYS A 40 14.99 8.03 6.56
CA LYS A 40 15.87 9.20 6.56
C LYS A 40 16.37 9.48 5.14
N GLU A 41 15.47 9.95 4.29
CA GLU A 41 15.67 10.15 2.85
C GLU A 41 16.98 10.90 2.54
N LYS A 42 17.29 11.96 3.32
CA LYS A 42 18.50 12.78 3.17
C LYS A 42 19.82 12.03 3.38
N LEU A 43 19.80 10.86 4.04
CA LEU A 43 20.98 10.02 4.27
C LEU A 43 21.16 8.92 3.22
N LEU A 44 20.23 8.83 2.26
CA LEU A 44 20.20 7.78 1.26
C LEU A 44 20.56 8.36 -0.10
N ASN A 45 21.48 7.69 -0.80
CA ASN A 45 21.72 7.97 -2.21
C ASN A 45 20.64 7.31 -3.07
N GLN A 46 20.60 7.65 -4.36
CA GLN A 46 19.58 7.17 -5.30
C GLN A 46 19.49 5.64 -5.37
N VAL A 47 20.63 4.95 -5.39
CA VAL A 47 20.70 3.49 -5.48
C VAL A 47 20.04 2.85 -4.25
N ARG A 48 20.34 3.36 -3.06
CA ARG A 48 19.75 2.84 -1.81
C ARG A 48 18.25 3.12 -1.75
N LYS A 49 17.79 4.28 -2.21
CA LYS A 49 16.36 4.60 -2.33
C LYS A 49 15.65 3.61 -3.26
N GLU A 50 16.21 3.34 -4.43
CA GLU A 50 15.64 2.38 -5.39
C GLU A 50 15.55 0.96 -4.80
N VAL A 51 16.61 0.50 -4.13
CA VAL A 51 16.61 -0.81 -3.46
C VAL A 51 15.51 -0.88 -2.40
N LEU A 52 15.33 0.15 -1.57
CA LEU A 52 14.28 0.18 -0.55
C LEU A 52 12.88 0.17 -1.17
N ILE A 53 12.67 0.92 -2.25
CA ILE A 53 11.39 0.90 -2.98
C ILE A 53 11.10 -0.51 -3.51
N LYS A 54 12.06 -1.13 -4.19
CA LYS A 54 11.88 -2.47 -4.78
C LYS A 54 11.71 -3.56 -3.73
N THR A 55 12.44 -3.50 -2.63
CA THR A 55 12.43 -4.57 -1.62
C THR A 55 11.30 -4.42 -0.61
N VAL A 56 10.97 -3.19 -0.20
CA VAL A 56 9.98 -2.94 0.86
C VAL A 56 8.66 -2.48 0.27
N ILE A 57 8.65 -1.42 -0.56
CA ILE A 57 7.39 -0.86 -1.06
C ILE A 57 6.69 -1.84 -2.00
N GLN A 58 7.40 -2.47 -2.93
CA GLN A 58 6.79 -3.43 -3.84
C GLN A 58 6.32 -4.70 -3.14
N ALA A 59 6.92 -5.10 -2.00
CA ALA A 59 6.52 -6.28 -1.23
C ALA A 59 5.16 -6.11 -0.51
N ILE A 60 4.82 -4.89 -0.09
CA ILE A 60 3.58 -4.59 0.65
C ILE A 60 2.31 -4.99 -0.13
N PRO A 61 2.12 -4.61 -1.41
CA PRO A 61 0.91 -4.93 -2.15
C PRO A 61 0.90 -6.33 -2.80
N VAL A 62 2.01 -7.11 -2.80
CA VAL A 62 2.11 -8.38 -3.57
C VAL A 62 0.93 -9.30 -3.33
N TYR A 63 0.61 -9.56 -2.06
CA TYR A 63 -0.50 -10.45 -1.71
C TYR A 63 -1.86 -9.88 -2.17
N ALA A 64 -2.07 -8.57 -1.98
CA ALA A 64 -3.30 -7.91 -2.38
C ALA A 64 -3.49 -7.90 -3.91
N ILE A 65 -2.42 -7.79 -4.68
CA ILE A 65 -2.45 -7.82 -6.16
C ILE A 65 -2.87 -9.21 -6.66
N ASN A 66 -2.41 -10.28 -6.01
CA ASN A 66 -2.77 -11.65 -6.40
C ASN A 66 -4.26 -11.94 -6.21
N VAL A 67 -4.89 -11.30 -5.22
CA VAL A 67 -6.31 -11.52 -4.91
C VAL A 67 -7.21 -10.50 -5.62
N ILE A 68 -6.69 -9.31 -5.96
CA ILE A 68 -7.52 -8.15 -6.36
C ILE A 68 -6.84 -7.32 -7.45
N LYS A 69 -7.62 -6.97 -8.49
CA LYS A 69 -7.17 -6.05 -9.53
C LYS A 69 -7.12 -4.61 -9.02
N PHE A 70 -5.93 -4.01 -9.05
CA PHE A 70 -5.71 -2.63 -8.63
C PHE A 70 -6.25 -1.64 -9.68
N PRO A 71 -7.01 -0.60 -9.26
CA PRO A 71 -7.40 0.49 -10.14
C PRO A 71 -6.18 1.29 -10.63
N LYS A 72 -6.16 1.71 -11.90
CA LYS A 72 -5.09 2.55 -12.45
C LYS A 72 -4.88 3.85 -11.64
N SER A 73 -5.96 4.43 -11.12
CA SER A 73 -5.89 5.62 -10.26
C SER A 73 -5.06 5.38 -9.00
N PHE A 74 -5.16 4.18 -8.41
CA PHE A 74 -4.42 3.81 -7.22
C PHE A 74 -2.92 3.65 -7.53
N CYS A 75 -2.58 3.00 -8.64
CA CYS A 75 -1.18 2.89 -9.08
C CYS A 75 -0.53 4.27 -9.30
N LYS A 76 -1.24 5.20 -9.97
CA LYS A 76 -0.75 6.57 -10.19
C LYS A 76 -0.45 7.33 -8.90
N ILE A 77 -1.24 7.10 -7.85
CA ILE A 77 -1.00 7.73 -6.54
C ILE A 77 0.32 7.22 -5.94
N ILE A 78 0.55 5.91 -5.99
CA ILE A 78 1.80 5.31 -5.50
C ILE A 78 3.00 5.76 -6.35
N GLU A 79 2.88 5.75 -7.67
CA GLU A 79 3.93 6.23 -8.58
C GLU A 79 4.31 7.68 -8.29
N SER A 80 3.32 8.55 -8.08
CA SER A 80 3.55 9.95 -7.70
C SER A 80 4.25 10.09 -6.34
N ALA A 81 3.89 9.25 -5.36
CA ALA A 81 4.57 9.23 -4.08
C ALA A 81 6.03 8.81 -4.21
N ILE A 82 6.29 7.72 -4.97
CA ILE A 82 7.64 7.22 -5.24
C ILE A 82 8.49 8.26 -5.98
N ALA A 83 7.92 8.96 -6.95
CA ALA A 83 8.63 9.99 -7.70
C ALA A 83 9.07 11.20 -6.85
N ARG A 84 8.45 11.39 -5.67
CA ARG A 84 8.75 12.48 -4.73
C ARG A 84 9.72 12.07 -3.62
N PHE A 85 10.11 10.80 -3.54
CA PHE A 85 11.00 10.23 -2.53
C PHE A 85 12.40 9.98 -3.09
#